data_AF-A0A527A3B9-F1
#
_entry.id   AF-A0A527A3B9-F1
#
_cell.length_a   1.000
_cell.length_b   1.000
_cell.length_c   1.000
_cell.angle_alpha   90.00
_cell.angle_beta   90.00
_cell.angle_gamma   90.00
#
_symmetry.space_group_name_H-M   'P 1'
#
loop_
_entity.id
_entity.type
_entity.pdbx_description
1 polymer ?
#
loop_
_entity_poly.entity_id
_entity_poly.type
_entity_poly.pdbx_seq_one_letter_code
_entity_poly.pdbx_strand_id
1 'polypeptide(L)'
;EGHFARRIAHMDPGSGRTVPIDHPNSPVARRYTLDGGAGNATMPAAMPRQANVISLRMPLALYGIAGIDAIPDSVIEAQAVSKGDGIKGRAHHVVDSQGASRVGRYGWKADMATLEDMVANAFANELGVTSATVSREAGTQPIEQGSAQIDAVASYLRALRLPNGAKP
;
A
#
# COMPACT_ATOMS: atom_id res chain seq x y z
N GLU A 1 17.49 -6.85 6.28
CA GLU A 1 16.63 -5.66 6.45
C GLU A 1 16.53 -4.74 5.23
N GLY A 2 17.53 -4.69 4.34
CA GLY A 2 17.57 -3.67 3.26
C GLY A 2 16.48 -3.75 2.17
N HIS A 3 15.71 -4.82 2.12
CA HIS A 3 14.71 -5.07 1.06
C HIS A 3 13.26 -4.90 1.54
N PHE A 4 13.05 -4.45 2.78
CA PHE A 4 11.73 -4.32 3.38
C PHE A 4 11.38 -2.86 3.63
N ALA A 5 10.12 -2.50 3.39
CA ALA A 5 9.55 -1.29 3.95
C ALA A 5 9.32 -1.49 5.45
N ARG A 6 9.76 -0.54 6.27
CA ARG A 6 9.56 -0.56 7.73
C ARG A 6 8.37 0.31 8.09
N ARG A 7 7.25 -0.30 8.47
CA ARG A 7 6.10 0.41 9.04
C ARG A 7 6.20 0.43 10.56
N ILE A 8 5.78 1.53 11.15
CA ILE A 8 5.78 1.75 12.59
C ILE A 8 4.41 2.20 13.06
N ALA A 9 4.08 1.88 14.30
CA ALA A 9 2.88 2.37 14.97
C ALA A 9 3.14 2.52 16.47
N HIS A 10 2.29 3.31 17.13
CA HIS A 10 2.11 3.25 18.58
C HIS A 10 0.85 2.42 18.85
N MET A 11 0.99 1.31 19.56
CA MET A 11 -0.12 0.51 20.04
C MET A 11 -0.36 0.87 21.51
N ASP A 12 -1.56 1.36 21.80
CA ASP A 12 -2.01 1.59 23.17
C ASP A 12 -2.10 0.24 23.90
N PRO A 13 -1.39 0.05 25.03
CA PRO A 13 -1.30 -1.25 25.69
C PRO A 13 -2.60 -1.67 26.38
N GLY A 14 -3.48 -0.72 26.74
CA GLY A 14 -4.75 -1.01 27.39
C GLY A 14 -5.81 -1.53 26.41
N SER A 15 -5.88 -0.94 25.22
CA SER A 15 -6.90 -1.23 24.21
C SER A 15 -6.41 -2.13 23.08
N GLY A 16 -5.09 -2.27 22.89
CA GLY A 16 -4.48 -2.96 21.75
C GLY A 16 -4.66 -2.23 20.42
N ARG A 17 -5.20 -1.00 20.42
CA ARG A 17 -5.45 -0.22 19.21
C ARG A 17 -4.22 0.58 18.81
N THR A 18 -3.99 0.71 17.51
CA THR A 18 -2.98 1.62 16.98
C THR A 18 -3.46 3.06 17.09
N VAL A 19 -2.62 3.95 17.62
CA VAL A 19 -2.86 5.39 17.63
C VAL A 19 -1.85 6.12 16.73
N PRO A 20 -2.21 7.28 16.17
CA PRO A 20 -1.32 8.05 15.31
C PRO A 20 -0.06 8.50 16.04
N ILE A 21 1.08 8.48 15.35
CA ILE A 21 2.31 9.14 15.77
C ILE A 21 2.48 10.38 14.91
N ASP A 22 2.41 11.56 15.53
CA ASP A 22 2.71 12.83 14.88
C ASP A 22 4.23 13.00 14.74
N HIS A 23 4.78 12.44 13.66
CA HIS A 23 6.19 12.53 13.34
C HIS A 23 6.37 12.38 11.83
N PRO A 24 7.26 13.16 11.18
CA PRO A 24 7.45 13.09 9.73
C PRO A 24 7.90 11.70 9.25
N ASN A 25 8.54 10.91 10.12
CA ASN A 25 8.97 9.54 9.83
C ASN A 25 7.95 8.44 10.19
N SER A 26 6.65 8.77 10.21
CA SER A 26 5.53 7.88 10.51
C SER A 26 4.46 8.03 9.42
N PRO A 27 3.71 6.97 9.04
CA PRO A 27 3.75 5.60 9.56
C PRO A 27 4.81 4.71 8.89
N VAL A 28 5.51 5.22 7.87
CA VAL A 28 6.60 4.50 7.20
C VAL A 28 7.93 5.12 7.60
N ALA A 29 8.74 4.31 8.28
CA ALA A 29 10.01 4.73 8.85
C ALA A 29 11.12 4.63 7.79
N ARG A 30 11.28 5.71 7.01
CA ARG A 30 12.33 5.87 6.01
C ARG A 30 13.72 5.77 6.65
N ARG A 31 14.71 5.37 5.85
CA ARG A 31 16.11 5.27 6.32
C ARG A 31 16.79 6.63 6.38
N TYR A 32 16.44 7.52 5.47
CA TYR A 32 17.07 8.83 5.33
C TYR A 32 16.05 9.95 5.15
N THR A 33 16.34 11.14 5.67
CA THR A 33 15.58 12.37 5.44
C THR A 33 16.33 13.31 4.51
N LEU A 34 15.57 14.13 3.80
CA LEU A 34 16.08 15.34 3.15
C LEU A 34 15.96 16.48 4.16
N ASP A 35 17.05 17.17 4.44
CA ASP A 35 17.01 18.46 5.12
C ASP A 35 16.75 19.55 4.08
N GLY A 36 15.89 20.53 4.40
CA GLY A 36 15.52 21.61 3.49
C GLY A 36 16.58 22.70 3.35
N GLY A 37 17.72 22.58 4.04
CA GLY A 37 18.86 23.49 3.96
C GLY A 37 19.71 23.25 2.71
N ALA A 38 20.42 24.30 2.26
CA ALA A 38 21.18 24.39 1.00
C ALA A 38 22.32 23.36 0.76
N GLY A 39 22.44 22.32 1.59
CA GLY A 39 23.30 21.17 1.35
C GLY A 39 22.44 19.92 1.14
N ASN A 40 22.54 19.28 -0.03
CA ASN A 40 21.93 17.99 -0.36
C ASN A 40 22.49 16.81 0.47
N ALA A 41 22.62 16.97 1.79
CA ALA A 41 23.16 15.96 2.68
C ALA A 41 22.02 15.02 3.09
N THR A 42 22.10 13.77 2.63
CA THR A 42 21.18 12.70 3.02
C THR A 42 21.51 12.26 4.45
N MET A 43 20.66 12.59 5.42
CA MET A 43 20.89 12.27 6.85
C MET A 43 20.07 11.04 7.28
N PRO A 44 20.55 10.21 8.21
CA PRO A 44 19.74 9.14 8.78
C PRO A 44 18.46 9.67 9.42
N ALA A 45 17.31 9.07 9.10
CA ALA A 45 16.03 9.49 9.64
C ALA A 45 15.85 9.01 11.08
N ALA A 46 15.49 9.93 11.98
CA ALA A 46 15.20 9.59 13.37
C ALA A 46 13.96 8.67 13.48
N MET A 47 14.06 7.65 14.33
CA MET A 47 12.92 6.82 14.71
C MET A 47 12.07 7.54 15.75
N PRO A 48 10.73 7.59 15.60
CA PRO A 48 9.88 8.20 16.61
C PRO A 48 9.95 7.40 17.92
N ARG A 49 10.21 8.08 19.04
CA ARG A 49 10.30 7.45 20.37
C ARG A 49 9.01 6.76 20.82
N GLN A 50 7.87 7.20 20.29
CA GLN A 50 6.56 6.63 20.59
C GLN A 50 6.31 5.29 19.87
N ALA A 51 7.08 4.95 18.82
CA ALA A 51 6.86 3.71 18.08
C ALA A 51 7.21 2.48 18.95
N ASN A 52 6.21 1.64 19.24
CA ASN A 52 6.37 0.39 19.99
C ASN A 52 5.98 -0.84 19.18
N VAL A 53 5.53 -0.67 17.93
CA VAL A 53 5.27 -1.74 16.97
C VAL A 53 6.06 -1.49 15.69
N ILE A 54 6.75 -2.52 15.21
CA ILE A 54 7.48 -2.49 13.93
C ILE A 54 6.98 -3.64 13.07
N SER A 55 6.63 -3.33 11.83
CA SER A 55 6.24 -4.32 10.81
C SER A 55 7.12 -4.15 9.58
N LEU A 56 7.85 -5.21 9.23
CA LEU A 56 8.60 -5.28 7.98
C LEU A 56 7.69 -5.81 6.87
N ARG A 57 7.66 -5.13 5.73
CA ARG A 57 6.84 -5.49 4.57
C ARG A 57 7.70 -5.66 3.32
N MET A 58 7.59 -6.82 2.68
CA MET A 58 8.14 -7.00 1.34
C MET A 58 7.20 -6.31 0.34
N PRO A 59 7.73 -5.55 -0.63
CA PRO A 59 6.94 -5.08 -1.76
C PRO A 59 6.37 -6.26 -2.56
N LEU A 60 5.21 -6.05 -3.19
CA LEU A 60 4.62 -7.04 -4.10
C LEU A 60 5.45 -7.13 -5.38
N ALA A 61 5.50 -8.31 -5.99
CA ALA A 61 6.06 -8.46 -7.32
C ALA A 61 5.18 -7.72 -8.34
N LEU A 62 5.77 -6.83 -9.14
CA LEU A 62 5.02 -5.98 -10.06
C LEU A 62 4.69 -6.64 -11.40
N TYR A 63 5.42 -7.70 -11.78
CA TYR A 63 5.20 -8.38 -13.04
C TYR A 63 3.89 -9.18 -13.02
N GLY A 64 3.04 -8.97 -14.02
CA GLY A 64 1.74 -9.65 -14.13
C GLY A 64 0.71 -9.24 -13.06
N ILE A 65 1.04 -8.29 -12.19
CA ILE A 65 0.20 -7.93 -11.03
C ILE A 65 -1.18 -7.43 -11.44
N ALA A 66 -1.27 -6.76 -12.60
CA ALA A 66 -2.53 -6.26 -13.14
C ALA A 66 -3.51 -7.37 -13.55
N GLY A 67 -3.05 -8.62 -13.71
CA GLY A 67 -3.90 -9.74 -14.11
C GLY A 67 -4.99 -10.06 -13.08
N ILE A 68 -4.74 -9.80 -11.79
CA ILE A 68 -5.74 -10.05 -10.74
C ILE A 68 -6.93 -9.10 -10.84
N ASP A 69 -6.76 -7.90 -11.40
CA ASP A 69 -7.83 -6.92 -11.62
C ASP A 69 -8.92 -7.45 -12.56
N ALA A 70 -8.52 -8.28 -13.53
CA ALA A 70 -9.40 -8.80 -14.57
C ALA A 70 -10.34 -9.92 -14.09
N ILE A 71 -10.11 -10.49 -12.91
CA ILE A 71 -10.95 -11.55 -12.34
C ILE A 71 -12.26 -10.90 -11.85
N PRO A 72 -13.47 -11.33 -12.21
CA PRO A 72 -14.69 -10.76 -11.63
C PRO A 72 -14.81 -11.04 -10.13
N ASP A 73 -15.39 -10.11 -9.34
CA ASP A 73 -15.63 -10.30 -7.89
C ASP A 73 -16.38 -11.62 -7.61
N SER A 74 -17.41 -11.89 -8.41
CA SER A 74 -18.22 -13.11 -8.32
C SER A 74 -17.43 -14.41 -8.47
N VAL A 75 -16.34 -14.40 -9.24
CA VAL A 75 -15.47 -15.57 -9.40
C VAL A 75 -14.68 -15.83 -8.12
N ILE A 76 -14.23 -14.78 -7.43
CA ILE A 76 -13.54 -14.89 -6.15
C ILE A 76 -14.52 -15.33 -5.06
N GLU A 77 -15.71 -14.73 -5.02
CA GLU A 77 -16.77 -15.07 -4.07
C GLU A 77 -17.24 -16.51 -4.23
N ALA A 78 -17.35 -17.02 -5.46
CA ALA A 78 -17.70 -18.42 -5.73
C ALA A 78 -16.66 -19.41 -5.16
N GLN A 79 -15.43 -18.97 -4.90
CA GLN A 79 -14.40 -19.78 -4.24
C GLN A 79 -14.45 -19.72 -2.71
N ALA A 80 -15.22 -18.80 -2.12
CA ALA A 80 -15.40 -18.67 -0.66
C ALA A 80 -16.35 -19.75 -0.10
N VAL A 81 -16.07 -21.00 -0.44
CA VAL A 81 -16.78 -22.20 0.01
C VAL A 81 -15.89 -23.03 0.92
N SER A 82 -16.51 -23.79 1.83
CA SER A 82 -15.81 -24.78 2.65
C SER A 82 -15.15 -25.82 1.74
N LYS A 83 -13.83 -26.03 1.89
CA LYS A 83 -13.07 -27.00 1.08
C LYS A 83 -12.93 -28.37 1.75
N GLY A 84 -13.59 -28.58 2.90
CA GLY A 84 -13.57 -29.85 3.65
C GLY A 84 -12.36 -30.01 4.58
N ASP A 85 -11.55 -28.97 4.72
CA ASP A 85 -10.40 -28.83 5.62
C ASP A 85 -10.74 -28.15 6.96
N GLY A 86 -12.03 -27.89 7.20
CA GLY A 86 -12.51 -27.16 8.37
C GLY A 86 -12.38 -25.63 8.27
N ILE A 87 -11.83 -25.10 7.17
CA ILE A 87 -11.69 -23.67 6.94
C ILE A 87 -12.90 -23.15 6.17
N LYS A 88 -13.57 -22.15 6.73
CA LYS A 88 -14.70 -21.44 6.11
C LYS A 88 -14.30 -19.99 5.84
N GLY A 89 -13.60 -19.78 4.72
CA GLY A 89 -13.18 -18.44 4.29
C GLY A 89 -14.36 -17.57 3.87
N ARG A 90 -14.16 -16.24 3.90
CA ARG A 90 -15.06 -15.23 3.33
C ARG A 90 -14.21 -14.25 2.52
N ALA A 91 -14.72 -13.78 1.39
CA ALA A 91 -14.08 -12.71 0.65
C ALA A 91 -14.04 -11.44 1.51
N HIS A 92 -12.89 -10.74 1.48
CA HIS A 92 -12.77 -9.44 2.14
C HIS A 92 -13.28 -8.37 1.18
N HIS A 93 -14.31 -7.62 1.59
CA HIS A 93 -14.82 -6.48 0.82
C HIS A 93 -14.22 -5.19 1.33
N VAL A 94 -13.84 -4.32 0.40
CA VAL A 94 -13.32 -2.99 0.65
C VAL A 94 -14.07 -1.98 -0.21
N VAL A 95 -14.03 -0.72 0.19
CA VAL A 95 -14.56 0.39 -0.61
C VAL A 95 -13.39 0.92 -1.44
N ASP A 96 -13.52 0.91 -2.77
CA ASP A 96 -12.51 1.44 -3.68
C ASP A 96 -12.50 2.98 -3.69
N SER A 97 -11.55 3.60 -4.39
CA SER A 97 -11.50 5.06 -4.49
C SER A 97 -12.70 5.71 -5.18
N GLN A 98 -13.50 4.93 -5.91
CA GLN A 98 -14.72 5.39 -6.57
C GLN A 98 -15.96 5.24 -5.68
N GLY A 99 -15.80 4.72 -4.45
CA GLY A 99 -16.88 4.52 -3.50
C GLY A 99 -17.66 3.22 -3.69
N ALA A 100 -17.23 2.33 -4.59
CA ALA A 100 -17.88 1.04 -4.80
C ALA A 100 -17.33 -0.02 -3.84
N SER A 101 -18.23 -0.86 -3.31
CA SER A 101 -17.83 -2.05 -2.56
C SER A 101 -17.38 -3.14 -3.51
N ARG A 102 -16.12 -3.59 -3.37
CA ARG A 102 -15.48 -4.59 -4.24
C ARG A 102 -14.70 -5.60 -3.40
N VAL A 103 -14.41 -6.77 -3.97
CA VAL A 103 -13.51 -7.72 -3.32
C VAL A 103 -12.08 -7.15 -3.34
N GLY A 104 -11.45 -7.12 -2.17
CA GLY A 104 -10.06 -6.73 -2.02
C GLY A 104 -9.12 -7.72 -2.68
N ARG A 105 -8.06 -7.22 -3.32
CA ARG A 105 -7.17 -7.99 -4.20
C ARG A 105 -5.70 -7.67 -4.01
N TYR A 106 -5.38 -6.41 -3.74
CA TYR A 106 -4.01 -5.93 -3.63
C TYR A 106 -3.62 -5.72 -2.17
N GLY A 107 -2.31 -5.79 -1.92
CA GLY A 107 -1.74 -5.77 -0.58
C GLY A 107 -1.75 -7.15 0.08
N TRP A 108 -0.87 -7.34 1.07
CA TRP A 108 -0.76 -8.61 1.81
C TRP A 108 -2.02 -9.01 2.60
N LYS A 109 -2.97 -8.09 2.76
CA LYS A 109 -4.24 -8.31 3.44
C LYS A 109 -5.44 -8.17 2.50
N ALA A 110 -5.19 -8.05 1.20
CA ALA A 110 -6.24 -7.76 0.22
C ALA A 110 -7.06 -6.52 0.65
N ASP A 111 -6.38 -5.44 1.02
CA ASP A 111 -6.98 -4.21 1.57
C ASP A 111 -7.24 -3.12 0.53
N MET A 112 -6.97 -3.42 -0.76
CA MET A 112 -7.23 -2.53 -1.89
C MET A 112 -7.88 -3.32 -3.03
N ALA A 113 -8.87 -2.73 -3.70
CA ALA A 113 -9.68 -3.42 -4.71
C ALA A 113 -9.15 -3.25 -6.14
N THR A 114 -8.47 -2.16 -6.45
CA THR A 114 -8.04 -1.85 -7.83
C THR A 114 -6.53 -1.65 -7.93
N LEU A 115 -6.00 -1.80 -9.15
CA LEU A 115 -4.59 -1.52 -9.42
C LEU A 115 -4.25 -0.05 -9.13
N GLU A 116 -5.17 0.85 -9.46
CA GLU A 116 -5.07 2.29 -9.21
C GLU A 116 -5.00 2.59 -7.71
N ASP A 117 -5.84 1.95 -6.88
CA ASP A 117 -5.79 2.07 -5.42
C ASP A 117 -4.41 1.63 -4.89
N MET A 118 -3.88 0.51 -5.42
CA MET A 118 -2.56 0.01 -5.04
C MET A 118 -1.45 1.01 -5.39
N VAL A 119 -1.45 1.54 -6.61
CA VAL A 119 -0.45 2.53 -7.06
C VAL A 119 -0.55 3.80 -6.23
N ALA A 120 -1.76 4.32 -6.00
CA ALA A 120 -1.99 5.50 -5.18
C ALA A 120 -1.53 5.29 -3.73
N ASN A 121 -1.80 4.12 -3.15
CA ASN A 121 -1.35 3.78 -1.81
C ASN A 121 0.18 3.72 -1.71
N ALA A 122 0.85 3.11 -2.69
CA ALA A 122 2.30 3.03 -2.75
C ALA A 122 2.93 4.42 -2.92
N PHE A 123 2.36 5.28 -3.77
CA PHE A 123 2.78 6.67 -3.92
C PHE A 123 2.74 7.41 -2.60
N ALA A 124 1.62 7.36 -1.88
CA ALA A 124 1.48 8.10 -0.63
C ALA A 124 2.35 7.52 0.50
N ASN A 125 2.34 6.19 0.67
CA ASN A 125 2.94 5.54 1.84
C ASN A 125 4.41 5.19 1.65
N GLU A 126 4.86 4.87 0.44
CA GLU A 126 6.23 4.43 0.18
C GLU A 126 7.09 5.54 -0.44
N LEU A 127 6.54 6.33 -1.35
CA LEU A 127 7.27 7.39 -2.08
C LEU A 127 7.01 8.80 -1.53
N GLY A 128 5.91 8.98 -0.80
CA GLY A 128 5.49 10.27 -0.28
C GLY A 128 4.91 11.25 -1.28
N VAL A 129 4.41 10.73 -2.41
CA VAL A 129 3.67 11.48 -3.43
C VAL A 129 2.18 11.41 -3.07
N THR A 130 1.55 12.55 -2.85
CA THR A 130 0.11 12.62 -2.55
C THR A 130 -0.72 12.83 -3.83
N SER A 131 -1.96 12.35 -3.84
CA SER A 131 -2.90 12.51 -4.95
C SER A 131 -4.32 12.68 -4.43
N ALA A 132 -5.27 12.97 -5.33
CA ALA A 132 -6.70 13.04 -4.96
C ALA A 132 -7.23 11.72 -4.40
N THR A 133 -6.68 10.60 -4.89
CA THR A 133 -7.05 9.24 -4.49
C THR A 133 -6.54 8.89 -3.09
N VAL A 134 -5.35 9.37 -2.71
CA VAL A 134 -4.78 9.12 -1.37
C VAL A 134 -4.06 10.38 -0.88
N SER A 135 -4.62 11.03 0.14
CA SER A 135 -3.94 12.10 0.87
C SER A 135 -3.22 11.54 2.10
N ARG A 136 -1.94 11.91 2.28
CA ARG A 136 -1.13 11.45 3.41
C ARG A 136 -1.39 12.23 4.70
N GLU A 137 -1.89 13.45 4.59
CA GLU A 137 -2.06 14.37 5.73
C GLU A 137 -3.41 15.09 5.59
N ALA A 138 -4.15 15.20 6.70
CA ALA A 138 -5.33 16.05 6.76
C ALA A 138 -4.88 17.51 6.58
N GLY A 139 -4.95 18.03 5.35
CA GLY A 139 -4.58 19.41 5.01
C GLY A 139 -3.57 19.57 3.87
N THR A 140 -2.93 18.51 3.37
CA THR A 140 -2.19 18.59 2.11
C THR A 140 -3.19 18.52 0.96
N GLN A 141 -3.23 19.58 0.14
CA GLN A 141 -4.02 19.56 -1.08
C GLN A 141 -3.50 18.44 -1.99
N PRO A 142 -4.38 17.60 -2.55
CA PRO A 142 -3.95 16.58 -3.49
C PRO A 142 -3.21 17.23 -4.67
N ILE A 143 -2.06 16.68 -5.03
CA ILE A 143 -1.30 17.16 -6.18
C ILE A 143 -2.11 16.74 -7.42
N GLU A 144 -2.59 17.70 -8.20
CA GLU A 144 -3.38 17.48 -9.43
C GLU A 144 -2.66 16.54 -10.42
N GLN A 145 -1.32 16.56 -10.40
CA GLN A 145 -0.46 15.68 -11.21
C GLN A 145 -0.45 14.21 -10.76
N GLY A 146 -0.87 13.91 -9.53
CA GLY A 146 -0.81 12.57 -8.95
C GLY A 146 -1.76 11.58 -9.61
N SER A 147 -2.94 12.02 -10.08
CA SER A 147 -3.92 11.14 -10.75
C SER A 147 -3.40 10.65 -12.11
N ALA A 148 -2.90 11.55 -12.95
CA ALA A 148 -2.33 11.18 -14.25
C ALA A 148 -1.11 10.24 -14.10
N GLN A 149 -0.31 10.40 -13.05
CA GLN A 149 0.80 9.49 -12.75
C GLN A 149 0.31 8.11 -12.28
N ILE A 150 -0.75 8.05 -11.48
CA ILE A 150 -1.39 6.79 -11.08
C ILE A 150 -1.84 6.03 -12.32
N ASP A 151 -2.56 6.70 -13.22
CA ASP A 151 -3.08 6.09 -14.45
C ASP A 151 -1.95 5.63 -15.38
N ALA A 152 -0.88 6.42 -15.50
CA ALA A 152 0.28 6.08 -16.31
C ALA A 152 1.03 4.84 -15.77
N VAL A 153 1.25 4.78 -14.46
CA VAL A 153 1.89 3.61 -13.83
C VAL A 153 0.99 2.39 -13.89
N ALA A 154 -0.31 2.52 -13.61
CA ALA A 154 -1.26 1.42 -13.75
C ALA A 154 -1.29 0.89 -15.20
N SER A 155 -1.31 1.77 -16.19
CA SER A 155 -1.24 1.42 -17.62
C SER A 155 0.07 0.71 -17.97
N TYR A 156 1.20 1.19 -17.45
CA TYR A 156 2.49 0.52 -17.62
C TYR A 156 2.50 -0.89 -17.01
N LEU A 157 1.98 -1.04 -15.78
CA LEU A 157 1.90 -2.33 -15.09
C LEU A 157 0.99 -3.33 -15.82
N ARG A 158 -0.09 -2.85 -16.46
CA ARG A 158 -0.94 -3.68 -17.34
C ARG A 158 -0.19 -4.16 -18.58
N ALA A 159 0.68 -3.33 -19.14
CA ALA A 159 1.51 -3.69 -20.29
C ALA A 159 2.78 -4.49 -19.92
N LEU A 160 3.13 -4.55 -18.63
CA LEU A 160 4.37 -5.15 -18.15
C LEU A 160 4.33 -6.68 -18.28
N ARG A 161 5.02 -7.18 -19.31
CA ARG A 161 5.13 -8.62 -19.59
C ARG A 161 6.08 -9.29 -18.60
N LEU A 162 5.81 -10.56 -18.31
CA LEU A 162 6.75 -11.42 -17.60
C LEU A 162 8.09 -11.47 -18.36
N PRO A 163 9.24 -11.45 -17.66
CA PRO A 163 10.53 -11.70 -18.28
C PRO A 163 10.56 -13.06 -18.98
N ASN A 164 11.31 -13.16 -20.09
CA ASN A 164 11.47 -14.42 -20.81
C ASN A 164 11.98 -15.53 -19.88
N GLY A 165 11.23 -16.64 -19.79
CA GLY A 165 11.56 -17.78 -18.94
C GLY A 165 10.99 -17.73 -17.51
N ALA A 166 10.27 -16.68 -17.13
CA ALA A 166 9.52 -16.67 -15.88
C ALA A 166 8.36 -17.67 -15.94
N LYS A 167 8.23 -18.50 -14.89
CA LYS A 167 7.05 -19.35 -14.71
C LYS A 167 5.92 -18.51 -14.09
N PRO A 168 4.65 -18.73 -14.48
CA PRO A 168 3.51 -18.13 -13.81
C PRO A 168 3.45 -18.51 -12.33
#